data_AF-A0A4P5Y907-F1
#
_entry.id   AF-A0A4P5Y907-F1
#
_cell.length_a   1.000
_cell.length_b   1.000
_cell.length_c   1.000
_cell.angle_alpha   90.00
_cell.angle_beta   90.00
_cell.angle_gamma   90.00
#
_symmetry.space_group_name_H-M   'P 1'
#
loop_
_entity.id
_entity.type
_entity.pdbx_description
1 polymer ?
#
loop_
_entity_poly.entity_id
_entity_poly.type
_entity_poly.pdbx_seq_one_letter_code
_entity_poly.pdbx_strand_id
1 'polypeptide(L)'
;MTDSVPTPADATGGYAWPAGRRLATDHAALAIVAGKRVLDLGCGTGVCGLSALHLGATAVTFADADAAALAGIRGHATVVHTWGTPVPGGPWPVILGGDLLYRPQFFAALLTTITGSLAADGVALLSDPRSQLESDLPELARQHGLSWVQERRADYTLVSASRLGSRSVR
;
A
#
# COMPACT_ATOMS: atom_id res chain seq x y z
N MET A 1 -13.91 35.71 -4.37
CA MET A 1 -14.40 34.59 -3.54
C MET A 1 -14.89 33.52 -4.49
N THR A 2 -14.02 32.58 -4.85
CA THR A 2 -14.39 31.41 -5.66
C THR A 2 -14.59 30.26 -4.70
N ASP A 3 -15.85 29.91 -4.43
CA ASP A 3 -16.21 28.67 -3.74
C ASP A 3 -15.77 27.50 -4.63
N SER A 4 -14.71 26.82 -4.24
CA SER A 4 -14.33 25.53 -4.83
C SER A 4 -15.27 24.48 -4.27
N VAL A 5 -16.18 23.97 -5.11
CA VAL A 5 -16.99 22.79 -4.80
C VAL A 5 -16.04 21.63 -4.49
N PRO A 6 -16.17 20.96 -3.33
CA PRO A 6 -15.38 19.76 -3.04
C PRO A 6 -15.74 18.66 -4.05
N THR A 7 -14.74 18.11 -4.73
CA THR A 7 -14.90 16.89 -5.52
C THR A 7 -15.44 15.79 -4.59
N PRO A 8 -16.48 15.03 -4.98
CA PRO A 8 -16.98 13.94 -4.16
C PRO A 8 -15.82 12.99 -3.82
N ALA A 9 -15.69 12.61 -2.55
CA ALA A 9 -14.85 11.49 -2.19
C ALA A 9 -15.35 10.27 -2.99
N ASP A 10 -14.50 9.73 -3.87
CA ASP A 10 -14.86 8.51 -4.59
C ASP A 10 -15.09 7.42 -3.55
N ALA A 11 -16.33 6.92 -3.44
CA ALA A 11 -16.78 5.97 -2.41
C ALA A 11 -16.14 4.56 -2.52
N THR A 12 -14.97 4.46 -3.15
CA THR A 12 -14.20 3.24 -3.37
C THR A 12 -13.62 2.66 -2.08
N GLY A 13 -13.44 3.47 -1.02
CA GLY A 13 -12.89 3.02 0.26
C GLY A 13 -13.77 2.02 1.03
N GLY A 14 -15.08 2.00 0.75
CA GLY A 14 -16.03 1.05 1.36
C GLY A 14 -16.18 -0.28 0.62
N TYR A 15 -15.55 -0.43 -0.55
CA TYR A 15 -15.66 -1.65 -1.35
C TYR A 15 -14.63 -2.70 -0.91
N ALA A 16 -15.07 -3.94 -0.74
CA ALA A 16 -14.18 -5.05 -0.43
C ALA A 16 -13.47 -5.52 -1.71
N TRP A 17 -12.33 -4.90 -2.03
CA TRP A 17 -11.64 -5.12 -3.29
C TRP A 17 -11.07 -6.55 -3.42
N PRO A 18 -11.13 -7.18 -4.62
CA PRO A 18 -10.85 -8.60 -4.77
C PRO A 18 -9.39 -8.97 -4.49
N ALA A 19 -8.42 -8.16 -4.92
CA ALA A 19 -7.01 -8.52 -4.76
C ALA A 19 -6.52 -8.28 -3.33
N GLY A 20 -6.97 -7.21 -2.67
CA GLY A 20 -6.71 -6.95 -1.25
C GLY A 20 -7.22 -8.09 -0.37
N ARG A 21 -8.42 -8.62 -0.64
CA ARG A 21 -8.92 -9.84 0.04
C ARG A 21 -8.03 -11.05 -0.23
N ARG A 22 -7.52 -11.23 -1.45
CA ARG A 22 -6.65 -12.36 -1.80
C ARG A 22 -5.32 -12.28 -1.09
N LEU A 23 -4.68 -11.10 -1.09
CA LEU A 23 -3.48 -10.84 -0.30
C LEU A 23 -3.73 -11.11 1.19
N ALA A 24 -4.86 -10.63 1.73
CA ALA A 24 -5.26 -10.83 3.12
C ALA A 24 -5.44 -12.32 3.51
N THR A 25 -5.66 -13.21 2.54
CA THR A 25 -5.77 -14.67 2.75
C THR A 25 -4.53 -15.45 2.31
N ASP A 26 -3.55 -14.80 1.68
CA ASP A 26 -2.30 -15.43 1.25
C ASP A 26 -1.31 -15.45 2.42
N HIS A 27 -1.44 -16.46 3.27
CA HIS A 27 -0.61 -16.60 4.47
C HIS A 27 0.89 -16.71 4.13
N ALA A 28 1.23 -17.25 2.96
CA ALA A 28 2.62 -17.37 2.53
C ALA A 28 3.20 -15.98 2.20
N ALA A 29 2.46 -15.17 1.44
CA ALA A 29 2.85 -13.78 1.16
C ALA A 29 2.92 -12.94 2.43
N LEU A 30 1.96 -13.11 3.35
CA LEU A 30 1.88 -12.32 4.59
C LEU A 30 2.73 -12.85 5.74
N ALA A 31 3.44 -13.98 5.61
CA ALA A 31 4.26 -14.52 6.69
C ALA A 31 5.31 -13.52 7.21
N ILE A 32 5.75 -12.58 6.37
CA ILE A 32 6.71 -11.51 6.69
C ILE A 32 6.19 -10.52 7.76
N VAL A 33 4.87 -10.44 7.99
CA VAL A 33 4.28 -9.45 8.90
C VAL A 33 4.46 -9.79 10.39
N ALA A 34 4.71 -11.06 10.71
CA ALA A 34 4.81 -11.52 12.09
C ALA A 34 5.94 -10.78 12.85
N GLY A 35 5.60 -10.23 14.01
CA GLY A 35 6.54 -9.45 14.83
C GLY A 35 6.85 -8.04 14.28
N LYS A 36 6.25 -7.61 13.16
CA LYS A 36 6.55 -6.34 12.52
C LYS A 36 5.46 -5.29 12.74
N ARG A 37 5.86 -4.02 12.69
CA ARG A 37 4.95 -2.89 12.48
C ARG A 37 4.62 -2.82 11.00
N VAL A 38 3.35 -2.66 10.67
CA VAL A 38 2.87 -2.67 9.28
C VAL A 38 2.12 -1.37 8.98
N LEU A 39 2.28 -0.86 7.77
CA LEU A 39 1.41 0.16 7.19
C LEU A 39 0.45 -0.51 6.21
N ASP A 40 -0.85 -0.35 6.40
CA ASP A 40 -1.88 -0.68 5.42
C ASP A 40 -2.22 0.60 4.64
N LEU A 41 -1.68 0.74 3.42
CA LEU A 41 -1.76 1.95 2.61
C LEU A 41 -2.94 1.87 1.63
N GLY A 42 -3.76 2.92 1.56
CA GLY A 42 -5.01 2.88 0.82
C GLY A 42 -5.92 1.77 1.36
N CYS A 43 -6.03 1.70 2.69
CA CYS A 43 -6.52 0.52 3.40
C CYS A 43 -8.01 0.21 3.17
N GLY A 44 -8.82 1.19 2.74
CA GLY A 44 -10.26 1.05 2.62
C GLY A 44 -10.87 0.53 3.92
N THR A 45 -11.46 -0.68 3.87
CA THR A 45 -12.05 -1.34 5.04
C THR A 45 -11.01 -1.98 5.99
N GLY A 46 -9.71 -1.88 5.69
CA GLY A 46 -8.60 -2.38 6.51
C GLY A 46 -8.34 -3.89 6.42
N VAL A 47 -8.81 -4.57 5.36
CA VAL A 47 -8.75 -6.05 5.31
C VAL A 47 -7.32 -6.59 5.37
N CYS A 48 -6.37 -5.96 4.68
CA CYS A 48 -4.96 -6.37 4.67
C CYS A 48 -4.32 -6.19 6.04
N GLY A 49 -4.51 -5.03 6.66
CA GLY A 49 -3.97 -4.71 7.98
C GLY A 49 -4.58 -5.56 9.10
N LEU A 50 -5.88 -5.82 9.07
CA LEU A 50 -6.53 -6.70 10.04
C LEU A 50 -6.02 -8.14 9.92
N SER A 51 -5.82 -8.65 8.70
CA SER A 51 -5.15 -9.95 8.49
C SER A 51 -3.71 -9.94 9.02
N ALA A 52 -2.96 -8.85 8.83
CA ALA A 52 -1.61 -8.74 9.37
C ALA A 52 -1.59 -8.82 10.91
N LEU A 53 -2.53 -8.16 11.59
CA LEU A 53 -2.70 -8.30 13.05
C LEU A 53 -3.01 -9.74 13.45
N HIS A 54 -3.91 -10.41 12.73
CA HIS A 54 -4.24 -11.81 12.97
C HIS A 54 -3.03 -12.75 12.82
N LEU A 55 -2.14 -12.44 11.88
CA LEU A 55 -0.90 -13.17 11.62
C LEU A 55 0.28 -12.74 12.51
N GLY A 56 0.04 -11.91 13.53
CA GLY A 56 1.03 -11.58 14.55
C GLY A 56 1.86 -10.32 14.28
N ALA A 57 1.40 -9.42 13.41
CA ALA A 57 1.96 -8.06 13.37
C ALA A 57 1.83 -7.39 14.75
N THR A 58 2.87 -6.68 15.17
CA THR A 58 2.90 -6.03 16.50
C THR A 58 2.04 -4.78 16.58
N ALA A 59 1.89 -4.08 15.46
CA ALA A 59 0.99 -2.96 15.29
C ALA A 59 0.71 -2.71 13.80
N VAL A 60 -0.46 -2.16 13.51
CA VAL A 60 -0.82 -1.70 12.16
C VAL A 60 -1.23 -0.24 12.21
N THR A 61 -0.71 0.54 11.26
CA THR A 61 -1.20 1.87 10.94
C THR A 61 -2.03 1.78 9.66
N PHE A 62 -3.27 2.23 9.70
CA PHE A 62 -4.20 2.21 8.58
C PHE A 62 -4.26 3.60 7.94
N ALA A 63 -3.88 3.72 6.68
CA ALA A 63 -3.83 5.00 5.98
C ALA A 63 -4.74 5.00 4.75
N ASP A 64 -5.64 5.98 4.65
CA ASP A 64 -6.53 6.17 3.50
C ASP A 64 -6.83 7.66 3.30
N ALA A 65 -7.14 8.07 2.08
CA ALA A 65 -7.58 9.44 1.79
C ALA A 65 -9.04 9.66 2.23
N ASP A 66 -9.84 8.59 2.28
CA ASP A 66 -11.24 8.65 2.70
C ASP A 66 -11.38 8.43 4.22
N ALA A 67 -11.67 9.52 4.94
CA ALA A 67 -11.92 9.47 6.37
C ALA A 67 -13.13 8.58 6.75
N ALA A 68 -14.09 8.38 5.85
CA ALA A 68 -15.24 7.50 6.10
C ALA A 68 -14.81 6.02 6.12
N ALA A 69 -13.87 5.62 5.27
CA ALA A 69 -13.29 4.28 5.29
C ALA A 69 -12.58 4.00 6.63
N LEU A 70 -11.81 4.97 7.12
CA LEU A 70 -11.10 4.88 8.40
C LEU A 70 -12.04 4.84 9.61
N ALA A 71 -13.23 5.45 9.54
CA ALA A 71 -14.20 5.44 10.64
C ALA A 71 -14.70 4.02 10.98
N GLY A 72 -14.61 3.08 10.04
CA GLY A 72 -14.90 1.66 10.26
C GLY A 72 -13.80 0.91 11.04
N ILE A 73 -12.58 1.44 11.08
CA ILE A 73 -11.40 0.80 11.68
C ILE A 73 -11.25 1.32 13.12
N ARG A 74 -11.94 0.67 14.05
CA ARG A 74 -11.99 1.09 15.46
C ARG A 74 -10.87 0.45 16.28
N GLY A 75 -10.30 1.22 17.21
CA GLY A 75 -9.31 0.72 18.18
C GLY A 75 -7.90 0.53 17.61
N HIS A 76 -7.63 1.03 16.41
CA HIS A 76 -6.33 0.98 15.76
C HIS A 76 -5.86 2.37 15.32
N ALA A 77 -4.57 2.52 15.05
CA ALA A 77 -4.02 3.78 14.57
C ALA A 77 -4.47 4.03 13.12
N THR A 78 -5.17 5.13 12.88
CA THR A 78 -5.62 5.56 11.56
C THR A 78 -5.00 6.89 11.17
N VAL A 79 -4.75 7.09 9.87
CA VAL A 79 -4.18 8.32 9.32
C VAL A 79 -4.93 8.68 8.04
N VAL A 80 -5.55 9.86 8.00
CA VAL A 80 -6.06 10.42 6.74
C VAL A 80 -4.86 10.84 5.90
N HIS A 81 -4.65 10.21 4.74
CA HIS A 81 -3.46 10.43 3.93
C HIS A 81 -3.74 10.33 2.42
N THR A 82 -3.41 11.41 1.72
CA THR A 82 -3.31 11.45 0.26
C THR A 82 -1.87 11.19 -0.17
N TRP A 83 -1.67 10.33 -1.16
CA TRP A 83 -0.34 9.95 -1.64
C TRP A 83 0.47 11.12 -2.20
N GLY A 84 1.79 10.93 -2.26
CA GLY A 84 2.78 11.91 -2.74
C GLY A 84 3.76 12.36 -1.66
N THR A 85 3.54 11.98 -0.40
CA THR A 85 4.44 12.25 0.73
C THR A 85 4.55 11.03 1.63
N PRO A 86 5.60 10.91 2.48
CA PRO A 86 5.67 9.85 3.47
C PRO A 86 4.48 9.87 4.44
N VAL A 87 3.95 8.71 4.80
CA VAL A 87 2.94 8.60 5.85
C VAL A 87 3.60 8.89 7.21
N PRO A 88 3.02 9.76 8.06
CA PRO A 88 3.54 10.00 9.41
C PRO A 88 3.56 8.75 10.29
N GLY A 89 4.61 8.60 11.12
CA GLY A 89 4.74 7.48 12.06
C GLY A 89 5.66 6.34 11.60
N GLY A 90 6.21 6.44 10.39
CA GLY A 90 7.19 5.51 9.84
C GLY A 90 8.63 5.72 10.31
N PRO A 91 9.61 5.08 9.63
CA PRO A 91 9.41 4.15 8.51
C PRO A 91 8.87 2.78 8.95
N TRP A 92 8.26 2.04 8.02
CA TRP A 92 7.73 0.69 8.29
C TRP A 92 8.56 -0.41 7.64
N PRO A 93 8.84 -1.51 8.37
CA PRO A 93 9.44 -2.72 7.78
C PRO A 93 8.57 -3.37 6.70
N VAL A 94 7.25 -3.28 6.82
CA VAL A 94 6.30 -3.84 5.85
C VAL A 94 5.22 -2.81 5.51
N ILE A 95 4.96 -2.62 4.22
CA ILE A 95 3.81 -1.88 3.70
C ILE A 95 2.93 -2.88 2.93
N LEU A 96 1.63 -2.88 3.19
CA LEU A 96 0.63 -3.63 2.43
C LEU A 96 -0.24 -2.65 1.64
N GLY A 97 -0.71 -3.05 0.46
CA GLY A 97 -1.63 -2.25 -0.36
C GLY A 97 -2.46 -3.11 -1.29
N GLY A 98 -3.78 -3.11 -1.10
CA GLY A 98 -4.71 -3.84 -1.95
C GLY A 98 -5.29 -2.97 -3.06
N ASP A 99 -5.19 -3.41 -4.32
CA ASP A 99 -5.85 -2.80 -5.47
C ASP A 99 -5.51 -1.31 -5.63
N LEU A 100 -4.23 -0.94 -5.50
CA LEU A 100 -3.78 0.46 -5.60
C LEU A 100 -3.33 0.87 -7.01
N LEU A 101 -3.09 -0.10 -7.89
CA LEU A 101 -2.40 0.11 -9.17
C LEU A 101 -3.35 0.34 -10.36
N TYR A 102 -4.58 0.83 -10.14
CA TYR A 102 -5.61 0.92 -11.19
C TYR A 102 -5.78 2.32 -11.82
N ARG A 103 -5.16 3.36 -11.24
CA ARG A 103 -5.24 4.75 -11.73
C ARG A 103 -3.85 5.31 -12.05
N PRO A 104 -3.41 5.25 -13.33
CA PRO A 104 -2.06 5.66 -13.73
C PRO A 104 -1.64 7.06 -13.28
N GLN A 105 -2.58 8.01 -13.22
CA GLN A 105 -2.33 9.37 -12.76
C GLN A 105 -1.83 9.45 -11.29
N PHE A 106 -1.99 8.40 -10.50
CA PHE A 106 -1.58 8.35 -9.09
C PHE A 106 -0.33 7.52 -8.84
N PHE A 107 0.23 6.82 -9.83
CA PHE A 107 1.36 5.92 -9.62
C PHE A 107 2.61 6.62 -9.09
N ALA A 108 2.97 7.78 -9.65
CA ALA A 108 4.13 8.54 -9.17
C ALA A 108 3.97 8.99 -7.70
N ALA A 109 2.76 9.43 -7.33
CA ALA A 109 2.44 9.82 -5.96
C ALA A 109 2.48 8.61 -5.00
N LEU A 110 1.89 7.49 -5.41
CA LEU A 110 1.91 6.22 -4.66
C LEU A 110 3.35 5.74 -4.42
N LEU A 111 4.17 5.67 -5.47
CA LEU A 111 5.56 5.23 -5.38
C LEU A 111 6.39 6.16 -4.50
N THR A 112 6.16 7.48 -4.58
CA THR A 112 6.78 8.45 -3.67
C THR A 112 6.42 8.19 -2.21
N THR A 113 5.14 7.93 -1.91
CA THR A 113 4.69 7.56 -0.57
C THR A 113 5.36 6.27 -0.09
N ILE A 114 5.40 5.23 -0.93
CA ILE A 114 6.02 3.94 -0.59
C ILE A 114 7.50 4.14 -0.29
N THR A 115 8.28 4.76 -1.18
CA THR A 115 9.73 4.97 -0.97
C THR A 115 10.01 5.76 0.31
N GLY A 116 9.25 6.81 0.56
CA GLY A 116 9.42 7.68 1.72
C GLY A 116 9.00 7.05 3.05
N SER A 117 8.05 6.12 3.01
CA SER A 117 7.51 5.45 4.20
C SER A 117 8.20 4.12 4.50
N LEU A 118 8.86 3.50 3.52
CA LEU A 118 9.46 2.18 3.68
C LEU A 118 10.83 2.26 4.39
N ALA A 119 11.04 1.35 5.34
CA ALA A 119 12.34 1.15 5.98
C ALA A 119 13.41 0.78 4.94
N ALA A 120 14.69 1.03 5.25
CA ALA A 120 15.78 0.78 4.33
C ALA A 120 15.86 -0.70 3.88
N ASP A 121 15.54 -1.61 4.80
CA ASP A 121 15.46 -3.07 4.61
C ASP A 121 14.02 -3.58 4.48
N GLY A 122 13.06 -2.67 4.28
CA GLY A 122 11.64 -2.99 4.22
C GLY A 122 11.18 -3.56 2.88
N VAL A 123 9.98 -4.12 2.89
CA VAL A 123 9.26 -4.58 1.69
C VAL A 123 7.84 -4.02 1.65
N ALA A 124 7.42 -3.58 0.47
CA ALA A 124 6.04 -3.27 0.15
C ALA A 124 5.44 -4.44 -0.66
N LEU A 125 4.28 -4.94 -0.23
CA LEU A 125 3.50 -5.95 -0.92
C LEU A 125 2.21 -5.32 -1.44
N LEU A 126 2.06 -5.26 -2.76
CA LEU A 126 0.87 -4.77 -3.42
C LEU A 126 0.15 -5.89 -4.17
N SER A 127 -1.17 -5.86 -4.21
CA SER A 127 -1.97 -6.84 -4.96
C SER A 127 -2.86 -6.17 -6.00
N ASP A 128 -2.98 -6.78 -7.17
CA ASP A 128 -3.88 -6.31 -8.25
C ASP A 128 -4.56 -7.52 -8.92
N PRO A 129 -5.86 -7.45 -9.29
CA PRO A 129 -6.55 -8.59 -9.88
C PRO A 129 -6.08 -8.87 -11.31
N ARG A 130 -5.59 -7.87 -12.03
CA ARG A 130 -5.21 -7.96 -13.44
C ARG A 130 -3.95 -8.80 -13.61
N SER A 131 -3.92 -9.62 -14.65
CA SER A 131 -2.74 -10.44 -15.00
C SER A 131 -1.62 -9.62 -15.66
N GLN A 132 -1.94 -8.45 -16.18
CA GLN A 132 -1.02 -7.52 -16.79
C GLN A 132 -1.22 -6.14 -16.16
N LEU A 133 -0.13 -5.61 -15.63
CA LEU A 133 -0.03 -4.23 -15.19
C LEU A 133 0.60 -3.40 -16.30
N GLU A 134 0.55 -2.09 -16.14
CA GLU A 134 1.14 -1.13 -17.04
C GLU A 134 2.66 -1.42 -17.19
N SER A 135 3.13 -1.54 -18.43
CA SER A 135 4.49 -2.03 -18.73
C SER A 135 5.61 -1.09 -18.26
N ASP A 136 5.27 0.17 -18.00
CA ASP A 136 6.17 1.22 -17.54
C ASP A 136 6.29 1.29 -16.00
N LEU A 137 5.41 0.62 -15.24
CA LEU A 137 5.45 0.61 -13.77
C LEU A 137 6.81 0.18 -13.18
N PRO A 138 7.50 -0.87 -13.68
CA PRO A 138 8.82 -1.23 -13.15
C PRO A 138 9.86 -0.12 -13.31
N GLU A 139 9.85 0.57 -14.44
CA GLU A 139 10.78 1.67 -14.72
C GLU A 139 10.41 2.91 -13.89
N LEU A 140 9.11 3.21 -13.77
CA LEU A 140 8.64 4.29 -12.89
C LEU A 140 9.01 4.02 -11.43
N ALA A 141 8.81 2.79 -10.94
CA ALA A 141 9.23 2.39 -9.59
C ALA A 141 10.73 2.59 -9.38
N ARG A 142 11.56 2.22 -10.36
CA ARG A 142 13.00 2.43 -10.33
C ARG A 142 13.38 3.91 -10.26
N GLN A 143 12.71 4.78 -11.01
CA GLN A 143 12.91 6.23 -10.97
C GLN A 143 12.57 6.82 -9.59
N HIS A 144 11.60 6.21 -8.89
CA HIS A 144 11.25 6.53 -7.50
C HIS A 144 12.08 5.77 -6.46
N GLY A 145 13.14 5.07 -6.86
CA GLY A 145 14.08 4.40 -5.95
C GLY A 145 13.59 3.06 -5.39
N LEU A 146 12.69 2.37 -6.07
CA LEU A 146 12.18 1.05 -5.69
C LEU A 146 12.58 -0.03 -6.70
N SER A 147 12.88 -1.23 -6.19
CA SER A 147 12.84 -2.45 -6.99
C SER A 147 11.39 -2.79 -7.31
N TRP A 148 11.20 -3.61 -8.34
CA TRP A 148 9.88 -4.08 -8.73
C TRP A 148 9.97 -5.54 -9.16
N VAL A 149 9.32 -6.43 -8.40
CA VAL A 149 9.14 -7.83 -8.76
C VAL A 149 7.65 -8.09 -8.78
N GLN A 150 7.13 -8.52 -9.91
CA GLN A 150 5.74 -8.93 -10.04
C GLN A 150 5.66 -10.43 -10.32
N GLU A 151 4.75 -11.10 -9.63
CA GLU A 151 4.51 -12.53 -9.77
C GLU A 151 3.01 -12.76 -9.93
N ARG A 152 2.63 -13.56 -10.92
CA ARG A 152 1.25 -14.00 -11.03
C ARG A 152 1.00 -15.13 -10.04
N ARG A 153 0.11 -14.87 -9.07
CA ARG A 153 -0.48 -15.89 -8.19
C ARG A 153 -1.74 -16.45 -8.86
N ALA A 154 -2.36 -17.46 -8.23
CA ALA A 154 -3.50 -18.19 -8.79
C ALA A 154 -4.52 -17.27 -9.47
N ASP A 155 -4.95 -16.22 -8.78
CA ASP A 155 -5.98 -15.33 -9.27
C ASP A 155 -5.68 -13.82 -9.11
N TYR A 156 -4.54 -13.43 -8.54
CA TYR A 156 -4.09 -12.04 -8.46
C TYR A 156 -2.60 -11.90 -8.82
N THR A 157 -2.16 -10.68 -9.10
CA THR A 157 -0.76 -10.33 -9.28
C THR A 157 -0.23 -9.75 -7.98
N LEU A 158 0.82 -10.35 -7.44
CA LEU A 158 1.56 -9.85 -6.29
C LEU A 158 2.74 -9.03 -6.79
N VAL A 159 2.89 -7.83 -6.27
CA VAL A 159 4.07 -6.98 -6.48
C VAL A 159 4.82 -6.85 -5.17
N SER A 160 6.11 -7.14 -5.21
CA SER A 160 7.06 -6.90 -4.13
C SER A 160 8.00 -5.77 -4.53
N ALA A 161 8.07 -4.72 -3.72
CA ALA A 161 8.95 -3.57 -3.94
C ALA A 161 9.79 -3.29 -2.68
N SER A 162 11.09 -3.04 -2.86
CA SER A 162 12.01 -2.67 -1.78
C SER A 162 12.86 -1.48 -2.22
N ARG A 163 13.41 -0.73 -1.28
CA ARG A 163 14.26 0.42 -1.62
C ARG A 163 15.51 -0.04 -2.36
N LEU A 164 15.79 0.59 -3.50
CA LEU A 164 17.09 0.47 -4.14
C LEU A 164 18.11 1.19 -3.23
N GLY A 165 19.13 0.47 -2.80
CA GLY A 165 20.22 1.08 -2.05
C GLY A 165 20.78 2.25 -2.84
N SER A 166 20.99 3.39 -2.17
CA SER A 166 21.75 4.49 -2.76
C SER A 166 23.13 3.95 -3.08
N ARG A 167 23.40 3.62 -4.35
CA ARG A 167 24.78 3.50 -4.80
C ARG A 167 25.34 4.91 -4.68
N SER A 168 26.04 5.17 -3.58
CA SER A 168 27.00 6.26 -3.54
C SER A 168 27.97 5.97 -4.68
N VAL A 169 27.83 6.71 -5.77
CA VAL A 169 28.87 6.82 -6.77
C VAL A 169 30.06 7.40 -6.03
N ARG A 170 31.03 6.54 -5.70
CA ARG A 170 32.37 6.98 -5.31
C ARG A 170 33.14 7.33 -6.56
#